data_AF-A0P2L3-F1
#
_entry.id   AF-A0P2L3-F1
#
_cell.length_a   1.000
_cell.length_b   1.000
_cell.length_c   1.000
_cell.angle_alpha   90.00
_cell.angle_beta   90.00
_cell.angle_gamma   90.00
#
_symmetry.space_group_name_H-M   'P 1'
#
loop_
_entity.id
_entity.type
_entity.pdbx_description
1 polymer ?
#
loop_
_entity_poly.entity_id
_entity_poly.type
_entity_poly.pdbx_seq_one_letter_code
_entity_poly.pdbx_strand_id
1 'polypeptide(L)'
;MANRGAAMGGRISLRDDFDAGTLRCLAKQSGDADQTRRLLALASIYDGGKRLEAARIGGVTQQIVRDWVLRFNAEGPEGLVDRKAPGAVLKLTADHRAALARIV
;
A
#
# COMPACT_ATOMS: atom_id res chain seq x y z
N MET A 1 -11.51 16.30 -8.21
CA MET A 1 -10.91 16.09 -9.55
C MET A 1 -10.03 14.85 -9.51
N ALA A 2 -10.19 13.95 -10.48
CA ALA A 2 -9.52 12.65 -10.56
C ALA A 2 -8.12 12.76 -11.17
N ASN A 3 -7.08 12.31 -10.46
CA ASN A 3 -5.75 12.16 -11.03
C ASN A 3 -5.65 10.83 -11.80
N ARG A 4 -6.28 10.79 -12.99
CA ARG A 4 -6.07 9.72 -13.98
C ARG A 4 -5.06 10.21 -15.01
N GLY A 5 -3.79 9.91 -14.76
CA GLY A 5 -2.69 10.25 -15.65
C GLY A 5 -1.37 9.69 -15.15
N ALA A 6 -1.22 8.36 -15.15
CA ALA A 6 0.08 7.74 -14.91
C ALA A 6 0.98 7.98 -16.13
N ALA A 7 1.73 9.09 -16.11
CA ALA A 7 2.80 9.32 -17.07
C ALA A 7 3.89 8.26 -16.88
N MET A 8 4.12 7.44 -17.90
CA MET A 8 5.29 6.58 -18.01
C MET A 8 6.55 7.44 -17.96
N GLY A 9 7.27 7.38 -16.83
CA GLY A 9 8.54 8.11 -16.60
C GLY A 9 8.50 9.21 -15.54
N GLY A 10 7.33 9.60 -15.03
CA GLY A 10 7.21 10.65 -14.01
C GLY A 10 7.60 10.17 -12.59
N ARG A 11 8.36 11.00 -11.86
CA ARG A 11 8.60 10.82 -10.42
C ARG A 11 7.27 11.09 -9.70
N ILE A 12 6.57 10.04 -9.26
CA ILE A 12 5.32 10.19 -8.50
C ILE A 12 5.60 10.90 -7.17
N SER A 13 5.12 12.12 -7.00
CA SER A 13 5.23 12.85 -5.74
C SER A 13 4.26 12.28 -4.71
N LEU A 14 4.64 12.39 -3.43
CA LEU A 14 3.70 12.16 -2.33
C LEU A 14 2.67 13.29 -2.29
N ARG A 15 1.47 12.98 -1.79
CA ARG A 15 0.44 13.98 -1.44
C ARG A 15 0.98 15.03 -0.47
N ASP A 16 0.38 16.21 -0.42
CA ASP A 16 0.90 17.42 0.23
C ASP A 16 0.23 17.74 1.58
N ASP A 17 -0.83 17.03 1.94
CA ASP A 17 -1.56 17.13 3.21
C ASP A 17 -0.91 16.35 4.36
N PHE A 18 0.24 15.73 4.14
CA PHE A 18 1.04 15.05 5.16
C PHE A 18 2.49 15.54 5.15
N ASP A 19 3.16 15.34 6.27
CA ASP A 19 4.59 15.58 6.41
C ASP A 19 5.29 14.40 7.11
N ALA A 20 6.62 14.48 7.18
CA ALA A 20 7.44 13.45 7.80
C ALA A 20 7.15 13.30 9.31
N GLY A 21 6.80 14.38 10.00
CA GLY A 21 6.48 14.36 11.43
C GLY A 21 5.21 13.58 11.74
N THR A 22 4.16 13.84 10.96
CA THR A 22 2.86 13.17 11.03
C THR A 22 3.02 11.69 10.76
N LEU A 23 3.78 11.29 9.74
CA LEU A 23 4.05 9.88 9.45
C LEU A 23 4.81 9.16 10.57
N ARG A 24 5.80 9.83 11.19
CA ARG A 24 6.49 9.27 12.36
C ARG A 24 5.57 9.12 13.56
N CYS A 25 4.64 10.06 13.76
CA CYS A 25 3.64 9.97 14.81
C CYS A 25 2.71 8.79 14.58
N LEU A 26 2.19 8.63 13.36
CA LEU A 26 1.37 7.48 12.96
C LEU A 26 2.12 6.16 13.09
N ALA A 27 3.40 6.11 12.71
CA ALA A 27 4.23 4.92 12.84
C ALA A 27 4.40 4.48 14.31
N LYS A 28 4.48 5.44 15.24
CA LYS A 28 4.51 5.14 16.69
C LYS A 28 3.18 4.64 17.23
N GLN A 29 2.07 5.06 16.64
CA GLN A 29 0.72 4.66 17.04
C GLN A 29 0.27 3.34 16.37
N SER A 30 0.93 2.96 15.27
CA SER A 30 0.62 1.74 14.53
C SER A 30 0.97 0.49 15.33
N GLY A 31 -0.01 -0.42 15.46
CA GLY A 31 0.19 -1.77 15.98
C GLY A 31 0.66 -2.78 14.92
N ASP A 32 0.70 -2.38 13.64
CA ASP A 32 1.16 -3.21 12.52
C ASP A 32 2.63 -2.86 12.20
N ALA A 33 3.52 -3.83 12.40
CA ALA A 33 4.96 -3.66 12.16
C ALA A 33 5.29 -3.36 10.69
N ASP A 34 4.52 -3.91 9.75
CA ASP A 34 4.68 -3.68 8.32
C ASP A 34 4.25 -2.26 7.97
N GLN A 35 3.10 -1.82 8.48
CA GLN A 35 2.64 -0.44 8.32
C GLN A 35 3.66 0.53 8.91
N THR A 36 4.22 0.26 10.09
CA THR A 36 5.25 1.10 10.73
C THR A 36 6.47 1.28 9.83
N ARG A 37 7.01 0.20 9.25
CA ARG A 37 8.17 0.30 8.33
C ARG A 37 7.84 1.11 7.07
N ARG A 38 6.64 0.92 6.52
CA ARG A 38 6.16 1.64 5.33
C ARG A 38 6.01 3.13 5.61
N LEU A 39 5.42 3.50 6.75
CA LEU A 39 5.27 4.89 7.18
C LEU A 39 6.64 5.57 7.38
N LEU A 40 7.60 4.90 8.02
CA LEU A 40 8.96 5.42 8.21
C LEU A 40 9.72 5.58 6.89
N ALA A 41 9.55 4.64 5.95
CA ALA A 41 10.11 4.76 4.62
C ALA A 41 9.57 6.01 3.89
N LEU A 42 8.26 6.24 3.92
CA LEU A 42 7.66 7.44 3.31
C LEU A 42 8.05 8.74 4.03
N ALA A 43 8.17 8.73 5.37
CA ALA A 43 8.63 9.89 6.13
C ALA A 43 10.03 10.36 5.66
N SER A 44 10.93 9.41 5.35
CA SER A 44 12.25 9.76 4.81
C SER A 44 12.19 10.46 3.45
N ILE A 45 11.16 10.18 2.63
CA ILE A 45 10.97 10.84 1.33
C ILE A 45 10.44 12.27 1.55
N TYR A 46 9.54 12.48 2.51
CA TYR A 46 9.09 13.83 2.89
C TYR A 46 10.25 14.70 3.40
N ASP A 47 11.23 14.14 4.09
CA ASP A 47 12.46 14.85 4.49
C ASP A 47 13.43 15.11 3.31
N GLY A 48 13.01 14.87 2.07
CA GLY A 48 13.83 15.06 0.88
C GLY A 48 14.77 13.88 0.56
N GLY A 49 14.63 12.77 1.28
CA GLY A 49 15.41 11.55 1.05
C GLY A 49 15.18 10.93 -0.32
N LYS A 50 16.18 10.20 -0.80
CA LYS A 50 16.08 9.44 -2.06
C LYS A 50 15.22 8.19 -1.84
N ARG A 51 14.53 7.73 -2.88
CA ARG A 51 13.76 6.47 -2.84
C ARG A 51 14.61 5.25 -2.49
N LEU A 52 15.91 5.29 -2.79
CA LEU A 52 16.86 4.26 -2.39
C LEU A 52 16.99 4.16 -0.86
N GLU A 53 17.06 5.28 -0.15
CA GLU A 53 17.12 5.28 1.32
C GLU A 53 15.80 4.80 1.92
N ALA A 54 14.67 5.25 1.37
CA ALA A 54 13.36 4.75 1.76
C ALA A 54 13.23 3.23 1.58
N ALA A 55 13.78 2.70 0.48
CA ALA A 55 13.81 1.27 0.20
C ALA A 55 14.65 0.50 1.23
N ARG A 56 15.79 1.06 1.65
CA ARG A 56 16.62 0.51 2.72
C ARG A 56 15.90 0.48 4.07
N ILE A 57 15.17 1.56 4.41
CA ILE A 57 14.35 1.62 5.64
C ILE A 57 13.24 0.58 5.61
N GLY A 58 12.57 0.43 4.45
CA GLY A 58 11.49 -0.52 4.27
C GLY A 58 11.95 -1.97 4.11
N GLY A 59 13.24 -2.23 3.86
CA GLY A 59 13.77 -3.56 3.54
C GLY A 59 13.30 -4.10 2.19
N VAL A 60 13.03 -3.21 1.23
CA VAL A 60 12.39 -3.54 -0.05
C VAL A 60 13.11 -2.90 -1.23
N THR A 61 12.62 -3.12 -2.46
CA THR A 61 13.12 -2.43 -3.65
C THR A 61 12.50 -1.05 -3.82
N GLN A 62 13.14 -0.18 -4.64
CA GLN A 62 12.58 1.14 -4.96
C GLN A 62 11.22 1.07 -5.68
N GLN A 63 10.96 -0.03 -6.40
CA GLN A 63 9.69 -0.25 -7.08
C GLN A 63 8.57 -0.50 -6.07
N ILE A 64 8.82 -1.29 -5.03
CA ILE A 64 7.84 -1.51 -3.95
C ILE A 64 7.56 -0.21 -3.20
N VAL A 65 8.58 0.63 -2.96
CA VAL A 65 8.38 1.96 -2.39
C VAL A 65 7.49 2.83 -3.29
N ARG A 66 7.65 2.76 -4.62
CA ARG A 66 6.77 3.46 -5.56
C ARG A 66 5.32 2.99 -5.43
N ASP A 67 5.10 1.69 -5.26
CA ASP A 67 3.76 1.13 -5.05
C ASP A 67 3.15 1.58 -3.71
N TRP A 68 3.96 1.71 -2.67
CA TRP A 68 3.54 2.29 -1.39
C TRP A 68 3.13 3.76 -1.53
N VAL A 69 3.91 4.57 -2.27
CA VAL A 69 3.55 5.97 -2.57
C VAL A 69 2.21 6.03 -3.30
N LEU A 70 1.97 5.16 -4.29
CA LEU A 70 0.71 5.09 -5.02
C LEU A 70 -0.48 4.77 -4.10
N ARG A 71 -0.35 3.73 -3.27
CA ARG A 71 -1.41 3.36 -2.31
C ARG A 71 -1.66 4.46 -1.29
N PHE A 72 -0.60 5.01 -0.72
CA PHE A 72 -0.68 6.10 0.25
C PHE A 72 -1.35 7.36 -0.33
N ASN A 73 -1.01 7.72 -1.57
CA ASN A 73 -1.64 8.85 -2.25
C ASN A 73 -3.13 8.63 -2.49
N ALA A 74 -3.55 7.40 -2.77
CA ALA A 74 -4.96 7.06 -3.02
C ALA A 74 -5.78 6.93 -1.74
N GLU A 75 -5.21 6.35 -0.68
CA GLU A 75 -5.96 5.82 0.45
C GLU A 75 -5.47 6.32 1.81
N GLY A 76 -4.38 7.09 1.86
CA GLY A 76 -3.80 7.58 3.10
C GLY A 76 -2.98 6.50 3.85
N PRO A 77 -2.70 6.73 5.14
CA PRO A 77 -1.98 5.80 6.01
C PRO A 77 -2.59 4.38 6.05
N GLU A 78 -3.91 4.28 5.93
CA GLU A 78 -4.68 3.04 5.95
C GLU A 78 -4.38 2.15 4.72
N GLY A 79 -3.99 2.75 3.60
CA GLY A 79 -3.55 2.03 2.39
C GLY A 79 -2.22 1.31 2.54
N LEU A 80 -1.49 1.57 3.63
CA LEU A 80 -0.22 0.91 3.96
C LEU A 80 -0.39 -0.31 4.87
N VAL A 81 -1.58 -0.56 5.41
CA VAL A 81 -1.91 -1.81 6.11
C VAL A 81 -2.12 -2.92 5.10
N ASP A 82 -1.70 -4.14 5.45
CA ASP A 82 -2.01 -5.29 4.61
C ASP A 82 -3.51 -5.59 4.64
N ARG A 83 -4.13 -5.50 3.47
CA ARG A 83 -5.51 -5.92 3.29
C ARG A 83 -5.53 -7.41 3.05
N LYS A 84 -6.38 -8.12 3.80
CA LYS A 84 -6.75 -9.49 3.43
C LYS A 84 -7.41 -9.44 2.05
N ALA A 85 -6.79 -10.06 1.06
CA ALA A 85 -7.40 -10.19 -0.25
C ALA A 85 -8.78 -10.85 -0.10
N PRO A 86 -9.82 -10.38 -0.82
CA PRO A 86 -11.02 -11.18 -0.97
C PRO A 86 -10.53 -12.51 -1.56
N GLY A 87 -10.76 -13.62 -0.85
CA GLY A 87 -10.23 -14.92 -1.24
C GLY A 87 -10.59 -15.27 -2.69
N ALA A 88 -9.94 -16.30 -3.24
CA ALA A 88 -10.25 -16.75 -4.59
C ALA A 88 -11.77 -16.93 -4.77
N VAL A 89 -12.31 -16.42 -5.87
CA VAL A 89 -13.72 -16.62 -6.22
C VAL A 89 -14.01 -18.12 -6.18
N LEU A 90 -15.10 -18.51 -5.50
CA LEU A 90 -15.48 -19.91 -5.34
C LEU A 90 -15.56 -20.57 -6.73
N LYS A 91 -14.78 -21.64 -6.94
CA LYS A 91 -14.76 -22.38 -8.21
C LYS A 91 -16.10 -23.02 -8.55
N LEU A 92 -16.92 -23.33 -7.54
CA LEU A 92 -18.25 -23.88 -7.73
C LEU A 92 -19.28 -22.76 -7.66
N THR A 93 -20.10 -22.63 -8.71
CA THR A 93 -21.31 -21.82 -8.70
C THR A 93 -22.39 -22.49 -7.82
N ALA A 94 -23.50 -21.79 -7.55
CA ALA A 94 -24.63 -22.39 -6.84
C ALA A 94 -25.15 -23.65 -7.54
N ASP A 95 -25.18 -23.62 -8.88
CA ASP A 95 -25.61 -24.76 -9.70
C ASP A 95 -24.64 -25.93 -9.61
N HIS A 96 -23.32 -25.68 -9.60
CA HIS A 96 -22.33 -26.74 -9.39
C HIS A 96 -22.43 -27.36 -7.99
N ARG A 97 -22.75 -26.56 -6.96
CA ARG A 97 -22.98 -27.08 -5.60
C ARG A 97 -24.27 -27.91 -5.53
N ALA A 98 -25.33 -27.48 -6.20
CA ALA A 98 -26.58 -28.24 -6.28
C ALA A 98 -26.42 -29.55 -7.07
N ALA A 99 -25.60 -29.54 -8.13
CA ALA A 99 -25.26 -30.75 -8.87
C ALA A 99 -24.42 -31.71 -8.01
N LEU A 100 -23.42 -31.22 -7.28
CA LEU A 100 -22.59 -32.05 -6.39
C LEU A 100 -23.43 -32.69 -5.27
N ALA A 101 -24.36 -31.95 -4.67
CA ALA A 101 -25.23 -32.44 -3.61
C ALA A 101 -26.21 -33.55 -4.05
N ARG A 102 -26.35 -33.80 -5.36
CA ARG A 102 -27.18 -34.89 -5.89
C ARG A 102 -26.39 -36.17 -6.18
N ILE A 103 -25.07 -36.12 -6.13
CA ILE A 103 -24.18 -37.22 -6.52
C ILE A 103 -23.47 -37.85 -5.29
N VAL A 104 -23.50 -37.17 -4.14
CA VAL A 104 -23.06 -37.69 -2.82
C VAL A 104 -24.30 -38.07 -2.01
#